data_AF-A0A813NLV1-F1
#
_entry.id   AF-A0A813NLV1-F1
#
_cell.length_a   1.000
_cell.length_b   1.000
_cell.length_c   1.000
_cell.angle_alpha   90.00
_cell.angle_beta   90.00
_cell.angle_gamma   90.00
#
_symmetry.space_group_name_H-M   'P 1'
#
loop_
_entity.id
_entity.type
_entity.pdbx_description
1 polymer ?
#
loop_
_entity_poly.entity_id
_entity_poly.type
_entity_poly.pdbx_seq_one_letter_code
_entity_poly.pdbx_strand_id
1 'polypeptide(L)'
;MFKLIVIIALLVVGSHAKKISIASRGAYVARCFIDIKDDSSTFRLASGNIYAGQKFDMELPEDITWMNIRCENQRLIGKWGEVFSQELSGPRPLCYQMGGTTFHPHYAATIC
;
A
#
# COMPACT_ATOMS: atom_id res chain seq x y z
N MET A 1 -2.95 43.58 -26.23
CA MET A 1 -3.56 43.27 -24.92
C MET A 1 -3.19 41.82 -24.59
N PHE A 2 -2.04 41.60 -23.94
CA PHE A 2 -1.50 40.26 -23.68
C PHE A 2 -1.94 39.78 -22.28
N LYS A 3 -2.64 38.64 -22.24
CA LYS A 3 -3.06 37.95 -21.00
C LYS A 3 -1.84 37.26 -20.39
N LEU A 4 -1.38 37.76 -19.26
CA LEU A 4 -0.38 37.11 -18.42
C LEU A 4 -1.07 35.94 -17.69
N ILE A 5 -0.77 34.71 -18.09
CA ILE A 5 -1.19 33.49 -17.40
C ILE A 5 -0.18 33.28 -16.25
N VAL A 6 -0.61 33.54 -15.02
CA VAL A 6 0.16 33.22 -13.82
C VAL A 6 -0.02 31.72 -13.56
N ILE A 7 0.97 30.92 -13.95
CA ILE A 7 1.10 29.53 -13.52
C ILE A 7 1.69 29.56 -12.12
N ILE A 8 0.85 29.39 -11.10
CA ILE A 8 1.31 29.13 -9.73
C ILE A 8 1.89 27.72 -9.72
N ALA A 9 3.20 27.61 -9.91
CA ALA A 9 3.93 26.41 -9.54
C ALA A 9 3.90 26.33 -8.01
N LEU A 10 3.00 25.52 -7.47
CA LEU A 10 2.99 25.18 -6.05
C LEU A 10 4.21 24.28 -5.80
N LEU A 11 5.33 24.90 -5.49
CA LEU A 11 6.55 24.25 -5.06
C LEU A 11 6.30 23.78 -3.62
N VAL A 12 5.81 22.55 -3.45
CA VAL A 12 5.77 21.91 -2.13
C VAL A 12 7.22 21.57 -1.78
N VAL A 13 7.79 22.41 -0.92
CA VAL A 13 9.12 22.28 -0.38
C VAL A 13 9.16 21.04 0.53
N GLY A 14 9.86 19.99 0.08
CA GLY A 14 10.46 18.96 0.94
C GLY A 14 9.48 18.11 1.76
N SER A 15 8.60 17.37 1.08
CA SER A 15 7.83 16.28 1.68
C SER A 15 8.60 14.97 1.47
N HIS A 16 9.02 14.33 2.56
CA HIS A 16 9.54 12.96 2.49
C HIS A 16 8.35 12.01 2.31
N ALA A 17 7.87 11.87 1.08
CA ALA A 17 6.84 10.89 0.73
C ALA A 17 7.20 9.53 1.36
N LYS A 18 6.40 9.11 2.33
CA LYS A 18 6.63 7.84 3.03
C LYS A 18 6.21 6.72 2.12
N LYS A 19 7.05 5.70 1.99
CA LYS A 19 6.81 4.60 1.07
C LYS A 19 6.35 3.36 1.81
N ILE A 20 5.33 2.70 1.27
CA ILE A 20 5.03 1.30 1.56
C ILE A 20 5.57 0.44 0.43
N SER A 21 6.23 -0.65 0.78
CA SER A 21 6.60 -1.69 -0.17
C SER A 21 6.04 -3.03 0.28
N ILE A 22 5.39 -3.75 -0.63
CA ILE A 22 4.83 -5.07 -0.37
C ILE A 22 5.39 -6.03 -1.42
N ALA A 23 6.27 -6.93 -1.01
CA ALA A 23 6.84 -7.96 -1.87
C ALA A 23 6.14 -9.30 -1.63
N SER A 24 5.85 -10.03 -2.71
CA SER A 24 5.35 -11.39 -2.64
C SER A 24 6.44 -12.40 -3.00
N ARG A 25 6.76 -13.31 -2.07
CA ARG A 25 7.62 -14.47 -2.29
C ARG A 25 6.88 -15.80 -2.03
N GLY A 26 5.58 -15.73 -1.73
CA GLY A 26 4.76 -16.90 -1.47
C GLY A 26 4.40 -17.66 -2.74
N ALA A 27 4.13 -18.96 -2.61
CA ALA A 27 3.66 -19.82 -3.70
C ALA A 27 2.15 -19.63 -3.97
N TYR A 28 1.72 -18.38 -4.16
CA TYR A 28 0.33 -18.00 -4.39
C TYR A 28 0.23 -16.62 -5.05
N VAL A 29 -0.94 -16.31 -5.62
CA VAL A 29 -1.28 -14.95 -6.06
C VAL A 29 -1.77 -14.16 -4.86
N ALA A 30 -1.23 -12.97 -4.64
CA ALA A 30 -1.66 -12.07 -3.58
C ALA A 30 -2.37 -10.83 -4.15
N ARG A 31 -3.13 -10.14 -3.31
CA ARG A 31 -3.62 -8.78 -3.57
C ARG A 31 -3.69 -8.02 -2.25
N CYS A 32 -3.50 -6.72 -2.30
CA CYS A 32 -3.56 -5.87 -1.13
C CYS A 32 -4.49 -4.68 -1.35
N PHE A 33 -5.12 -4.27 -0.27
CA PHE A 33 -5.97 -3.11 -0.16
C PHE A 33 -5.39 -2.21 0.93
N ILE A 34 -5.26 -0.92 0.62
CA ILE A 34 -4.80 0.08 1.57
C ILE A 34 -5.92 1.09 1.70
N ASP A 35 -6.58 1.07 2.85
CA ASP A 35 -7.53 2.10 3.25
C ASP A 35 -6.76 3.19 3.96
N ILE A 36 -6.84 4.43 3.48
CA ILE A 36 -6.23 5.60 4.10
C ILE A 36 -7.32 6.61 4.44
N LYS A 37 -7.12 7.33 5.54
CA LYS A 37 -7.99 8.42 5.97
C LYS A 37 -7.14 9.65 6.27
N ASP A 38 -7.55 10.77 5.70
CA ASP A 38 -7.11 12.10 6.07
C ASP A 38 -8.24 12.84 6.84
N ASP A 39 -8.03 14.11 7.20
CA ASP A 39 -9.01 14.89 7.95
C ASP A 39 -10.33 15.13 7.20
N SER A 40 -10.34 14.96 5.88
CA SER A 40 -11.46 15.30 5.01
C SER A 40 -12.18 14.09 4.41
N SER A 41 -11.49 12.95 4.28
CA SER A 41 -11.95 11.88 3.42
C SER A 41 -11.29 10.51 3.71
N THR A 42 -11.82 9.47 3.08
CA THR A 42 -11.29 8.10 3.15
C THR A 42 -11.15 7.57 1.73
N PHE A 43 -9.96 7.06 1.41
CA PHE A 43 -9.65 6.48 0.11
C PHE A 43 -9.23 5.02 0.26
N ARG A 44 -9.62 4.20 -0.71
CA ARG A 44 -9.13 2.82 -0.84
C ARG A 44 -8.27 2.71 -2.08
N LEU A 45 -7.08 2.16 -1.91
CA LEU A 45 -6.15 1.86 -2.98
C LEU A 45 -6.01 0.34 -3.08
N ALA A 46 -5.92 -0.19 -4.30
CA ALA A 46 -5.78 -1.61 -4.55
C ALA A 46 -4.51 -1.88 -5.37
N SER A 47 -3.74 -2.89 -4.98
CA SER A 47 -2.50 -3.25 -5.69
C SER A 47 -2.72 -3.95 -7.02
N GLY A 48 -3.93 -4.46 -7.27
CA GLY A 48 -4.14 -5.54 -8.24
C GLY A 48 -3.50 -6.86 -7.75
N ASN A 49 -3.28 -7.79 -8.67
CA ASN A 49 -2.62 -9.06 -8.37
C ASN A 49 -1.10 -8.88 -8.26
N ILE A 50 -0.52 -9.41 -7.19
CA ILE A 50 0.92 -9.48 -6.92
C ILE A 50 1.32 -10.95 -7.01
N TYR A 51 2.01 -11.32 -8.10
CA TYR A 51 2.50 -12.68 -8.31
C TYR A 51 3.81 -12.93 -7.54
N ALA A 52 4.19 -14.20 -7.40
CA ALA A 52 5.45 -14.57 -6.76
C ALA A 52 6.65 -13.89 -7.44
N GLY A 53 7.53 -13.29 -6.64
CA GLY A 53 8.69 -12.52 -7.09
C GLY A 53 8.40 -11.05 -7.43
N GLN A 54 7.14 -10.62 -7.39
CA GLN A 54 6.78 -9.23 -7.65
C GLN A 54 6.70 -8.39 -6.37
N LYS A 55 6.75 -7.07 -6.57
CA LYS A 55 6.54 -6.08 -5.53
C LYS A 55 5.50 -5.04 -5.95
N PHE A 56 4.78 -4.52 -4.98
CA PHE A 56 3.93 -3.37 -5.08
C PHE A 56 4.52 -2.25 -4.22
N ASP A 57 4.72 -1.09 -4.82
CA ASP A 57 5.29 0.08 -4.16
C ASP A 57 4.24 1.20 -4.21
N MET A 58 4.08 1.92 -3.11
CA MET A 58 3.15 3.04 -3.01
C MET A 58 3.74 4.16 -2.18
N GLU A 59 3.60 5.38 -2.67
CA GLU A 59 3.84 6.60 -1.90
C GLU A 59 2.58 6.96 -1.13
N LEU A 60 2.76 7.28 0.14
CA LEU A 60 1.71 7.72 1.04
C LEU A 60 1.69 9.25 1.14
N PRO A 61 0.49 9.87 1.14
CA PRO A 61 0.34 11.25 1.57
C PRO A 61 0.83 11.41 3.02
N GLU A 62 1.37 12.58 3.35
CA GLU A 62 1.92 12.85 4.69
C GLU A 62 0.86 13.13 5.74
N ASP A 63 -0.31 13.57 5.30
CA ASP A 63 -1.45 14.04 6.09
C ASP A 63 -2.43 12.91 6.45
N ILE A 64 -2.10 11.65 6.15
CA ILE A 64 -2.94 10.53 6.58
C ILE A 64 -2.88 10.40 8.11
N THR A 65 -4.05 10.40 8.75
CA THR A 65 -4.16 10.23 10.21
C THR A 65 -4.37 8.77 10.59
N TRP A 66 -4.83 7.96 9.64
CA TRP A 66 -5.11 6.54 9.84
C TRP A 66 -4.93 5.75 8.55
N MET A 67 -4.51 4.51 8.68
CA MET A 67 -4.36 3.58 7.56
C MET A 67 -4.59 2.13 8.01
N ASN A 68 -5.24 1.34 7.16
CA ASN A 68 -5.32 -0.11 7.29
C ASN A 68 -4.83 -0.79 6.01
N ILE A 69 -3.87 -1.69 6.16
CA ILE A 69 -3.30 -2.49 5.07
C ILE A 69 -3.79 -3.91 5.23
N ARG A 70 -4.55 -4.40 4.26
CA ARG A 70 -5.02 -5.79 4.23
C ARG A 70 -4.49 -6.49 2.99
N CYS A 71 -3.81 -7.62 3.18
CA CYS A 71 -3.35 -8.46 2.09
C CYS A 71 -3.99 -9.84 2.17
N GLU A 72 -4.37 -10.36 1.01
CA GLU A 72 -5.07 -11.62 0.84
C GLU A 72 -4.31 -12.50 -0.17
N ASN A 73 -4.39 -13.82 0.00
CA ASN A 73 -3.94 -14.79 -0.98
C ASN A 73 -5.11 -15.51 -1.66
N GLN A 74 -4.92 -15.89 -2.90
CA GLN A 74 -5.88 -16.73 -3.60
C GLN A 74 -5.74 -18.18 -3.14
N ARG A 75 -6.76 -18.71 -2.45
CA ARG A 75 -6.76 -20.08 -1.90
C ARG A 75 -7.21 -21.14 -2.89
N LEU A 76 -8.37 -20.90 -3.48
CA LEU A 76 -8.99 -21.72 -4.51
C LEU A 76 -9.55 -20.79 -5.58
N ILE A 77 -10.01 -21.34 -6.70
CA ILE A 77 -10.61 -20.54 -7.78
C ILE A 77 -11.73 -19.67 -7.18
N GLY A 78 -11.55 -18.34 -7.25
CA GLY A 78 -12.48 -17.33 -6.73
C GLY A 78 -12.47 -17.09 -5.22
N LYS A 79 -11.73 -17.88 -4.41
CA LYS A 79 -11.68 -17.70 -2.95
C LYS A 79 -10.38 -17.05 -2.52
N TRP A 80 -10.51 -15.97 -1.73
CA TRP A 80 -9.40 -15.24 -1.15
C TRP A 80 -9.38 -15.47 0.37
N GLY A 81 -8.19 -15.58 0.95
CA GLY A 81 -8.01 -15.67 2.39
C GLY A 81 -7.03 -14.61 2.87
N GLU A 82 -7.23 -14.11 4.07
CA GLU A 82 -6.33 -13.13 4.66
C GLU A 82 -4.94 -13.73 4.90
N VAL A 83 -3.91 -12.96 4.54
CA VAL A 83 -2.50 -13.19 4.94
C VAL A 83 -2.21 -12.33 6.17
N PHE A 84 -2.58 -11.05 6.11
CA PHE A 84 -2.53 -10.14 7.26
C PHE A 84 -3.48 -8.95 7.08
N SER A 85 -3.85 -8.33 8.20
CA SER A 85 -4.45 -6.99 8.27
C SER A 85 -3.74 -6.19 9.35
N GLN A 86 -3.24 -5.00 9.01
CA GLN A 86 -2.50 -4.14 9.92
C GLN A 86 -3.08 -2.73 9.91
N GLU A 87 -3.52 -2.29 11.08
CA GLU A 87 -3.95 -0.92 11.33
C GLU A 87 -2.81 -0.07 11.89
N LEU A 88 -2.73 1.19 11.44
CA LEU A 88 -1.67 2.15 11.75
C LEU A 88 -2.25 3.55 11.96
N SER A 89 -1.77 4.27 12.97
CA SER A 89 -2.20 5.63 13.33
C SER A 89 -1.52 6.73 12.50
N GLY A 90 -1.31 6.50 11.20
CA GLY A 90 -0.64 7.44 10.28
C GLY A 90 0.45 6.78 9.41
N PRO A 91 1.18 7.56 8.59
CA PRO A 91 2.08 7.01 7.59
C PRO A 91 3.38 6.53 8.25
N ARG A 92 3.76 5.29 7.94
CA ARG A 92 5.02 4.68 8.38
C ARG A 92 5.73 4.07 7.18
N PRO A 93 7.06 4.22 7.06
CA PRO A 93 7.82 3.56 6.01
C PRO A 93 7.95 2.08 6.35
N LEU A 94 6.99 1.26 5.92
CA LEU A 94 6.95 -0.16 6.21
C LEU A 94 7.08 -1.00 4.95
N CYS A 95 7.96 -1.99 5.06
CA CYS A 95 8.28 -2.96 4.04
C CYS A 95 7.73 -4.31 4.49
N TYR A 96 6.76 -4.83 3.75
CA TYR A 96 6.13 -6.12 3.99
C TYR A 96 6.68 -7.15 3.02
N GLN A 97 7.07 -8.31 3.53
CA GLN A 97 7.42 -9.47 2.72
C GLN A 97 6.46 -10.60 3.01
N MET A 98 5.61 -10.94 2.03
CA MET A 98 4.70 -12.09 2.09
C MET A 98 5.41 -13.37 1.64
N GLY A 99 5.13 -14.47 2.30
CA GLY A 99 5.76 -15.77 2.04
C GLY A 99 4.88 -16.96 2.40
N GLY A 100 5.43 -18.15 2.22
CA GLY A 100 4.75 -19.41 2.55
C GLY A 100 3.95 -19.97 1.38
N THR A 101 2.91 -20.72 1.72
CA THR A 101 2.06 -21.43 0.73
C THR A 101 0.62 -20.95 0.83
N THR A 102 -0.19 -21.35 -0.13
CA THR A 102 -1.62 -21.04 -0.18
C THR A 102 -2.37 -21.34 1.12
N PHE A 103 -2.06 -22.45 1.79
CA PHE A 103 -2.74 -22.87 3.03
C PHE A 103 -2.01 -22.45 4.31
N HIS A 104 -0.75 -22.06 4.20
CA HIS A 104 0.06 -21.58 5.32
C HIS A 104 0.80 -20.30 4.90
N PRO A 105 0.07 -19.22 4.63
CA PRO A 105 0.68 -17.94 4.29
C PRO A 105 1.25 -17.29 5.56
N HIS A 106 2.29 -16.50 5.39
CA HIS A 106 2.84 -15.68 6.47
C HIS A 106 3.40 -14.37 5.90
N TYR A 107 3.78 -13.46 6.78
CA TYR A 107 4.44 -12.22 6.40
C TYR A 107 5.48 -11.82 7.44
N ALA A 108 6.41 -10.96 7.01
CA ALA A 108 7.30 -10.22 7.89
C ALA A 108 7.16 -8.72 7.56
N ALA A 109 7.27 -7.88 8.58
CA ALA A 109 7.26 -6.42 8.45
C ALA A 109 8.57 -5.85 9.01
N THR A 110 9.18 -4.93 8.27
CA THR A 110 10.36 -4.16 8.70
C THR A 110 10.18 -2.70 8.34
N ILE A 111 10.94 -1.83 8.99
CA ILE A 111 11.08 -0.43 8.57
C ILE A 111 11.82 -0.42 7.23
N CYS A 112 11.27 0.33 6.26
CA CYS A 112 12.02 0.85 5.12
C CYS A 112 12.79 2.10 5.61
#